data_AF-A0A0B8PND1-F1
#
_entry.id   AF-A0A0B8PND1-F1
#
_cell.length_a   1.000
_cell.length_b   1.000
_cell.length_c   1.000
_cell.angle_alpha   90.00
_cell.angle_beta   90.00
_cell.angle_gamma   90.00
#
_symmetry.space_group_name_H-M   'P 1'
#
loop_
_entity.id
_entity.type
_entity.pdbx_description
1 polymer ?
#
loop_
_entity_poly.entity_id
_entity_poly.type
_entity_poly.pdbx_seq_one_letter_code
_entity_poly.pdbx_strand_id
1 'polypeptide(L)' 'MFWNVSGLDVSIGLSGANVKAGTVESLLRGGIAFATPEDGNLLPAAKNGRAFYLYKQADPSWLEWRTAIPKP' A
#
# COMPACT_ATOMS: atom_id res chain seq x y z
N MET A 1 -7.94 -1.66 -1.13
CA MET A 1 -6.83 -2.24 -1.92
C MET A 1 -5.70 -2.60 -0.98
N PHE A 2 -5.04 -3.75 -1.17
CA PHE A 2 -3.92 -4.23 -0.34
C PHE A 2 -2.69 -4.47 -1.22
N TRP A 3 -1.50 -4.05 -0.82
CA TRP A 3 -0.26 -4.28 -1.59
C TRP A 3 0.94 -4.60 -0.70
N ASN A 4 1.95 -5.24 -1.29
CA ASN A 4 3.21 -5.53 -0.61
C ASN A 4 4.06 -4.25 -0.48
N VAL A 5 4.59 -4.02 0.73
CA VAL A 5 5.59 -2.99 1.02
C VAL A 5 6.87 -3.67 1.52
N SER A 6 7.58 -4.33 0.60
CA SER A 6 8.96 -4.77 0.84
C SER A 6 9.91 -3.60 0.57
N GLY A 7 10.80 -3.28 1.50
CA GLY A 7 11.58 -2.05 1.46
C GLY A 7 12.60 -1.89 0.31
N LEU A 8 12.68 -2.83 -0.64
CA LEU A 8 13.58 -2.71 -1.79
C LEU A 8 12.80 -2.45 -3.09
N ASP A 9 12.40 -1.20 -3.31
CA ASP A 9 11.97 -0.71 -4.63
C ASP A 9 13.22 -0.30 -5.41
N VAL A 10 13.83 -1.25 -6.11
CA VAL A 10 15.00 -1.00 -6.96
C VAL A 10 14.52 -0.63 -8.36
N SER A 11 14.13 0.62 -8.50
CA SER A 11 13.92 1.26 -9.81
C SER A 11 15.29 1.61 -10.43
N ILE A 12 15.95 0.65 -11.08
CA ILE A 12 17.15 0.93 -11.90
C ILE A 12 16.69 1.53 -13.23
N GLY A 13 16.57 2.85 -13.27
CA GLY A 13 16.43 3.61 -14.52
C GLY A 13 17.79 3.97 -15.11
N LEU A 14 17.86 4.13 -16.44
CA LEU A 14 19.07 4.52 -17.20
C LEU A 14 19.61 5.94 -16.89
N SER A 15 19.10 6.60 -15.85
CA SER A 15 19.34 8.01 -15.51
C SER A 15 19.91 8.22 -14.09
N GLY A 16 20.16 7.14 -13.35
CA GLY A 16 20.63 7.19 -11.96
C GLY A 16 19.62 6.60 -10.96
N ALA A 17 20.13 6.06 -9.85
CA ALA A 17 19.34 5.38 -8.83
C ALA A 17 18.66 6.40 -7.89
N ASN A 18 17.33 6.39 -7.81
CA ASN A 18 16.58 7.14 -6.80
C ASN A 18 16.38 6.22 -5.58
N VAL A 19 17.26 6.32 -4.58
CA VAL A 19 17.25 5.44 -3.42
C VAL A 19 16.34 6.04 -2.33
N LYS A 20 15.10 5.59 -2.24
CA LYS A 20 14.25 5.81 -1.05
C LYS A 20 14.68 4.84 0.05
N ALA A 21 15.65 5.22 0.87
CA ALA A 21 16.16 4.39 1.95
C ALA A 21 15.22 4.43 3.17
N GLY A 22 14.34 3.45 3.30
CA GLY A 22 13.72 3.11 4.60
C GLY A 22 14.77 2.53 5.57
N THR A 23 14.41 2.32 6.84
CA THR A 23 15.31 1.66 7.80
C THR A 23 15.56 0.20 7.39
N VAL A 24 16.76 -0.33 7.64
CA VAL A 24 17.17 -1.70 7.27
C VAL A 24 16.21 -2.77 7.82
N GLU A 25 15.57 -2.51 8.96
CA GLU A 25 14.55 -3.40 9.55
C GLU A 25 13.26 -3.45 8.71
N SER A 26 12.84 -2.33 8.11
CA SER A 26 11.73 -2.28 7.14
C SER A 26 12.08 -2.93 5.80
N LEU A 27 13.37 -2.93 5.41
CA LEU A 27 13.85 -3.63 4.22
C LEU A 27 13.71 -5.16 4.36
N LEU A 28 14.00 -5.71 5.55
CA LEU A 28 14.12 -7.15 5.78
C LEU A 28 12.80 -7.87 6.09
N ARG A 29 11.83 -7.18 6.72
CA ARG A 29 10.58 -7.82 7.17
C ARG A 29 9.44 -7.69 6.15
N GLY A 30 9.54 -6.72 5.24
CA GLY A 30 8.44 -6.32 4.38
C GLY A 30 7.17 -5.98 5.17
N GLY A 31 6.05 -5.82 4.48
CA GLY A 31 4.77 -5.53 5.11
C GLY A 31 3.64 -5.54 4.10
N ILE A 32 2.41 -5.40 4.61
CA ILE A 32 1.23 -5.20 3.77
C ILE A 32 0.67 -3.84 4.14
N ALA A 33 0.52 -2.98 3.13
CA ALA A 33 -0.20 -1.72 3.25
C ALA A 33 -1.56 -1.83 2.56
N PHE A 34 -2.49 -0.95 2.93
CA PHE A 34 -3.81 -0.90 2.32
C PHE A 34 -4.35 0.52 2.28
N ALA A 35 -5.28 0.75 1.35
CA ALA A 35 -6.02 2.01 1.21
C ALA A 35 -7.48 1.71 0.83
N THR A 36 -8.40 2.55 1.30
CA THR A 36 -9.82 2.51 0.93
C THR A 36 -10.05 3.51 -0.20
N PRO A 37 -10.69 3.12 -1.32
CA PRO A 37 -11.01 4.06 -2.40
C PRO A 37 -11.84 5.27 -1.94
N GLU A 38 -11.73 6.38 -2.66
CA GLU A 38 -12.57 7.58 -2.50
C GLU A 38 -13.83 7.53 -3.38
N ASP A 39 -14.44 6.36 -3.54
CA ASP A 39 -15.61 6.15 -4.41
C ASP A 39 -16.95 6.67 -3.80
N GLY A 40 -16.87 7.57 -2.83
CA GLY A 40 -17.99 8.30 -2.24
C GLY A 40 -18.84 7.51 -1.23
N ASN A 41 -18.81 6.18 -1.26
CA ASN A 41 -19.56 5.34 -0.33
C ASN A 41 -18.64 4.40 0.45
N LEU A 42 -18.52 4.62 1.75
CA LEU A 42 -17.86 3.68 2.64
C LEU A 42 -18.60 2.34 2.63
N LEU A 43 -17.87 1.29 2.27
CA LEU A 43 -18.38 -0.07 2.33
C LEU A 43 -18.48 -0.55 3.80
N PRO A 44 -19.39 -1.49 4.10
CA PRO A 44 -19.44 -2.12 5.41
C PRO A 44 -18.10 -2.77 5.80
N ALA A 45 -17.82 -2.79 7.10
CA ALA A 45 -16.64 -3.44 7.64
C ALA A 45 -16.52 -4.89 7.16
N ALA A 46 -15.30 -5.32 6.86
CA ALA A 46 -15.03 -6.69 6.45
C ALA A 46 -15.38 -7.67 7.57
N LYS A 47 -16.04 -8.78 7.22
CA LYS A 47 -16.28 -9.90 8.14
C LYS A 47 -15.02 -10.75 8.29
N ASN A 48 -14.91 -11.46 9.41
CA ASN A 48 -13.85 -12.45 9.62
C ASN A 48 -13.86 -13.50 8.49
N GLY A 49 -12.66 -13.90 8.06
CA GLY A 49 -12.47 -14.87 6.97
C GLY A 49 -12.59 -14.27 5.56
N ARG A 50 -12.81 -12.96 5.42
CA ARG A 50 -12.81 -12.33 4.09
C ARG A 50 -11.41 -12.31 3.48
N ALA A 51 -11.28 -12.87 2.29
CA ALA A 51 -10.07 -12.80 1.49
C ALA A 51 -10.04 -11.53 0.62
N PHE A 52 -8.83 -11.01 0.40
CA PHE A 52 -8.57 -9.86 -0.47
C PHE A 52 -7.42 -10.17 -1.42
N TYR A 53 -7.45 -9.58 -2.62
CA TYR A 53 -6.32 -9.64 -3.53
C TYR A 53 -5.16 -8.79 -3.00
N LEU A 54 -3.96 -9.39 -3.00
CA LEU A 54 -2.72 -8.71 -2.70
C LEU A 54 -2.06 -8.28 -4.00
N TYR A 55 -2.02 -6.98 -4.25
CA TYR A 55 -1.34 -6.39 -5.40
C TYR A 55 0.16 -6.36 -5.16
N LYS A 56 0.95 -6.51 -6.23
CA LYS A 56 2.43 -6.49 -6.14
C LYS A 56 2.95 -5.12 -5.68
N GLN A 57 2.32 -4.04 -6.16
CA GLN A 57 2.68 -2.66 -5.87
C GLN A 57 1.42 -1.81 -5.80
N ALA A 58 1.53 -0.62 -5.20
CA ALA A 58 0.45 0.36 -5.23
C ALA A 58 0.28 0.95 -6.64
N ASP A 59 -0.96 1.17 -7.05
CA ASP A 59 -1.23 2.19 -8.07
C ASP A 59 -1.00 3.58 -7.44
N PRO A 60 -0.36 4.53 -8.13
CA PRO A 60 -0.12 5.88 -7.61
C PRO A 60 -1.39 6.57 -7.08
N SER A 61 -2.54 6.33 -7.71
CA SER A 61 -3.82 6.92 -7.27
C SER A 61 -4.22 6.51 -5.85
N TRP A 62 -3.83 5.30 -5.41
CA TRP A 62 -4.21 4.77 -4.09
C TRP A 62 -3.52 5.53 -2.95
N LEU A 63 -2.37 6.12 -3.24
CA LEU A 63 -1.58 6.89 -2.26
C LEU A 63 -2.11 8.31 -2.06
N GLU A 64 -2.88 8.81 -3.02
CA GLU A 64 -3.51 10.14 -2.99
C GLU A 64 -4.86 10.12 -2.27
N TRP A 65 -5.42 8.93 -2.01
CA TRP A 65 -6.70 8.79 -1.33
C TRP A 65 -6.63 9.24 0.13
N ARG A 66 -7.63 10.03 0.53
CA ARG A 66 -7.85 10.60 1.86
C ARG A 66 -9.23 10.24 2.40
N THR A 67 -9.71 9.03 2.10
CA THR A 67 -11.00 8.52 2.54
C THR A 67 -11.16 8.63 4.06
N ALA A 68 -12.17 9.40 4.49
CA ALA A 68 -12.49 9.55 5.91
C ALA A 68 -13.06 8.24 6.47
N ILE A 69 -12.37 7.62 7.44
CA ILE A 69 -12.84 6.43 8.14
C ILE A 69 -13.31 6.85 9.55
N PRO A 70 -14.62 6.93 9.80
CA PRO A 70 -15.13 7.29 11.13
C PRO A 70 -14.78 6.20 12.14
N LYS A 71 -14.62 6.61 13.41
CA LYS A 71 -14.46 5.65 14.50
C LYS A 71 -15.72 4.77 14.58
N PRO A 72 -15.57 3.45 14.83
CA PRO A 72 -16.70 2.57 15.08
C PRO A 72 -17.49 2.99 16.31
#